data_AF-A0A847BNV2-F1
#
_entry.id   AF-A0A847BNV2-F1
#
_cell.length_a   1.000
_cell.length_b   1.000
_cell.length_c   1.000
_cell.angle_alpha   90.00
_cell.angle_beta   90.00
_cell.angle_gamma   90.00
#
_symmetry.space_group_name_H-M   'P 1'
#
loop_
_entity.id
_entity.type
_entity.pdbx_description
1 polymer ?
#
loop_
_entity_poly.entity_id
_entity_poly.type
_entity_poly.pdbx_seq_one_letter_code
_entity_poly.pdbx_strand_id
1 'polypeptide(L)' 'MMPEVVKALPPEVLQYIDLIVWNITHPEGFERKNELKAGCPSLFIDGQVVYNNTIPLGEDLLNRVNEFLKNSSKKS' A
#
# COMPACT_ATOMS: atom_id res chain seq x y z
N MET A 1 9.67 -8.05 3.58
CA MET A 1 8.75 -8.14 2.40
C MET A 1 7.79 -6.94 2.41
N MET A 2 7.22 -6.53 1.27
CA MET A 2 6.30 -5.37 1.18
C MET A 2 5.20 -5.34 2.28
N PRO A 3 4.44 -6.42 2.55
CA PRO A 3 3.41 -6.40 3.60
C PRO A 3 3.96 -6.27 5.02
N GLU A 4 5.21 -6.69 5.27
CA GLU A 4 5.83 -6.55 6.61
C GLU A 4 6.12 -5.08 6.93
N VAL A 5 6.49 -4.28 5.93
CA VAL A 5 6.71 -2.84 6.11
C VAL A 5 5.42 -2.14 6.51
N VAL A 6 4.28 -2.53 5.91
CA VAL A 6 2.97 -1.99 6.28
C VAL A 6 2.60 -2.43 7.70
N LYS A 7 2.80 -3.71 8.05
CA LYS A 7 2.50 -4.23 9.40
C LYS A 7 3.40 -3.66 10.49
N ALA A 8 4.57 -3.14 10.14
CA ALA A 8 5.48 -2.47 11.05
C ALA A 8 5.10 -1.00 11.33
N LEU A 9 4.05 -0.47 10.68
CA LEU A 9 3.57 0.88 10.95
C LEU A 9 3.00 1.00 12.38
N PRO A 10 2.98 2.20 12.96
CA PRO A 10 2.40 2.46 14.26
C PRO A 10 0.93 2.01 14.35
N PRO A 11 0.49 1.46 15.49
CA PRO A 11 -0.87 0.96 15.67
C PRO A 11 -1.94 2.05 15.47
N GLU A 12 -1.60 3.30 15.78
CA GLU A 12 -2.48 4.45 15.55
C GLU A 12 -2.84 4.66 14.06
N VAL A 13 -1.97 4.22 13.15
CA VAL A 13 -2.20 4.31 11.70
C VAL A 13 -2.84 3.02 11.19
N LEU A 14 -2.38 1.87 11.70
CA LEU A 14 -2.90 0.55 11.31
C LEU A 14 -4.42 0.42 11.51
N GLN A 15 -5.00 1.07 12.52
CA GLN A 15 -6.45 1.08 12.73
C GLN A 15 -7.26 1.68 11.57
N TYR A 16 -6.61 2.50 10.72
CA TYR A 16 -7.22 3.14 9.56
C TYR A 16 -6.85 2.47 8.23
N ILE A 17 -6.04 1.40 8.26
CA ILE A 17 -5.58 0.70 7.05
C ILE A 17 -6.27 -0.65 6.94
N ASP A 18 -6.97 -0.88 5.84
CA ASP A 18 -7.35 -2.22 5.40
C ASP A 18 -6.28 -2.78 4.45
N LEU A 19 -5.46 -3.72 4.94
CA LEU A 19 -4.34 -4.26 4.18
C LEU A 19 -4.77 -5.48 3.36
N ILE A 20 -4.87 -5.30 2.05
CA ILE A 20 -5.08 -6.39 1.09
C ILE A 20 -3.75 -6.76 0.44
N VAL A 21 -3.40 -8.05 0.46
CA VAL A 21 -2.15 -8.57 -0.11
C VAL A 21 -2.46 -9.55 -1.23
N TRP A 22 -2.13 -9.17 -2.46
CA TRP A 22 -2.21 -10.08 -3.60
C TRP A 22 -0.86 -10.74 -3.85
N ASN A 23 -0.88 -12.07 -3.93
CA ASN A 23 0.28 -12.85 -4.31
C ASN A 23 0.24 -13.16 -5.81
N ILE A 24 1.24 -12.69 -6.56
CA ILE A 24 1.34 -12.91 -8.01
C ILE A 24 1.52 -14.38 -8.42
N THR A 25 1.85 -15.27 -7.46
CA THR A 25 1.88 -16.71 -7.73
C THR A 25 0.47 -17.32 -7.81
N HIS A 26 -0.56 -16.59 -7.35
CA HIS A 26 -1.96 -16.94 -7.51
C HIS A 26 -2.56 -16.25 -8.74
N PRO A 27 -3.48 -16.90 -9.46
CA PRO A 27 -4.10 -16.32 -10.65
C PRO A 27 -4.78 -14.97 -10.36
N GLU A 28 -5.50 -14.85 -9.23
CA GLU A 28 -6.12 -13.60 -8.80
C GLU A 28 -5.10 -12.45 -8.67
N GLY A 29 -3.96 -12.71 -8.04
CA GLY A 29 -2.92 -11.68 -7.87
C GLY A 29 -2.21 -11.34 -9.17
N PHE A 30 -2.07 -12.31 -10.08
CA PHE A 30 -1.55 -12.07 -11.43
C PHE A 30 -2.51 -11.23 -12.28
N GLU A 31 -3.81 -11.52 -12.24
CA GLU A 31 -4.86 -10.73 -12.91
C GLU A 31 -4.87 -9.29 -12.39
N ARG A 32 -4.87 -9.12 -11.05
CA ARG A 32 -4.85 -7.78 -10.44
C ARG A 32 -3.61 -6.97 -10.79
N LYS A 33 -2.44 -7.61 -10.83
CA LYS A 33 -1.22 -6.98 -11.31
C LYS A 33 -1.37 -6.48 -12.75
N ASN A 34 -1.96 -7.27 -13.64
CA ASN A 34 -2.16 -6.88 -15.04
C ASN A 34 -3.18 -5.76 -15.20
N GLU A 35 -4.29 -5.80 -14.45
CA GLU A 35 -5.31 -4.73 -14.46
C GLU A 35 -4.75 -3.41 -13.96
N LEU A 36 -3.97 -3.44 -12.87
CA LEU A 36 -3.33 -2.26 -12.28
C LEU A 36 -2.08 -1.81 -13.05
N LYS A 37 -1.64 -2.56 -14.06
CA LYS A 37 -0.38 -2.35 -14.81
C LYS A 37 0.81 -2.13 -13.89
N ALA A 38 0.84 -2.87 -12.78
CA ALA A 38 1.79 -2.70 -11.69
C ALA A 38 3.02 -3.62 -11.84
N GLY A 39 4.13 -3.19 -11.27
CA GLY A 39 5.29 -4.03 -11.02
C GLY A 39 5.09 -4.95 -9.81
N CYS A 40 6.12 -5.73 -9.45
CA CYS A 40 6.10 -6.51 -8.22
C CYS A 40 7.49 -6.42 -7.56
N PRO A 41 7.60 -5.93 -6.31
CA PRO A 41 6.50 -5.53 -5.41
C PRO A 41 5.95 -4.12 -5.71
N SER A 42 4.65 -3.92 -5.49
CA SER A 42 3.97 -2.63 -5.66
C SER A 42 2.99 -2.39 -4.51
N LEU A 43 2.81 -1.12 -4.12
CA LEU A 43 1.88 -0.70 -3.07
C LEU A 43 0.93 0.37 -3.61
N PHE A 44 -0.35 0.14 -3.37
CA PHE A 44 -1.44 1.05 -3.73
C PHE A 44 -2.16 1.52 -2.47
N ILE A 45 -2.51 2.81 -2.43
CA ILE A 45 -3.32 3.41 -1.37
C ILE A 45 -4.50 4.10 -2.05
N ASP A 46 -5.73 3.74 -1.68
CA ASP A 46 -6.96 4.30 -2.27
C ASP A 46 -6.97 4.25 -3.81
N GLY A 47 -6.49 3.14 -4.38
CA GLY A 47 -6.38 2.93 -5.83
C GLY A 47 -5.23 3.69 -6.52
N GLN A 48 -4.44 4.49 -5.79
CA GLN A 48 -3.29 5.20 -6.32
C GLN A 48 -2.00 4.44 -6.07
N VAL A 49 -1.15 4.32 -7.10
CA VAL A 49 0.18 3.72 -6.94
C VAL A 49 1.07 4.64 -6.12
N VAL A 50 1.58 4.14 -5.01
CA VAL A 50 2.46 4.89 -4.11
C VAL A 50 3.89 4.42 -4.26
N TYR A 51 4.10 3.11 -4.39
CA TYR A 51 5.40 2.52 -4.69
C TYR A 51 5.25 1.46 -5.76
N ASN A 52 6.22 1.43 -6.68
CA ASN A 52 6.22 0.47 -7.78
C ASN A 52 7.64 -0.11 -7.96
N ASN A 53 7.74 -1.44 -8.01
CA ASN A 53 9.00 -2.20 -8.09
C ASN A 53 10.03 -1.85 -7.00
N THR A 54 9.59 -1.32 -5.86
CA THR A 54 10.49 -0.92 -4.77
C THR A 54 9.77 -1.07 -3.44
N ILE A 55 10.48 -1.57 -2.43
CA ILE A 55 9.99 -1.64 -1.06
C ILE A 55 10.41 -0.34 -0.36
N PRO A 56 9.46 0.47 0.14
CA PRO A 56 9.80 1.69 0.85
C PRO A 56 10.43 1.41 2.21
N LEU A 57 11.09 2.43 2.77
CA LEU A 57 11.45 2.45 4.18
C LEU A 57 10.20 2.67 5.03
N GLY A 58 10.19 2.13 6.26
CA GLY A 58 9.03 2.24 7.16
C GLY A 58 8.62 3.69 7.45
N GLU A 59 9.59 4.58 7.65
CA GLU A 59 9.36 6.01 7.89
C GLU A 59 8.77 6.73 6.66
N ASP A 60 9.26 6.40 5.47
CA ASP A 60 8.78 6.99 4.21
C ASP A 60 7.33 6.57 3.92
N LEU A 61 7.04 5.28 4.11
CA LEU A 61 5.68 4.75 4.01
C LEU A 61 4.74 5.42 5.03
N LEU A 62 5.19 5.58 6.29
CA LEU A 62 4.41 6.20 7.35
C LEU A 62 4.04 7.65 7.00
N ASN A 63 5.00 8.43 6.54
CA ASN A 63 4.76 9.81 6.11
C ASN A 63 3.73 9.86 4.98
N ARG A 64 3.86 8.95 4.02
CA ARG A 64 2.97 8.89 2.87
C ARG A 64 1.55 8.50 3.27
N VAL A 65 1.37 7.47 4.09
CA VAL A 65 0.05 7.08 4.62
C VAL A 65 -0.58 8.23 5.42
N ASN A 66 0.18 8.90 6.28
CA ASN A 66 -0.32 10.04 7.04
C ASN A 66 -0.77 11.21 6.14
N GLU A 67 -0.07 11.45 5.03
CA GLU A 67 -0.49 12.44 4.04
C GLU A 67 -1.85 12.07 3.43
N PHE A 68 -2.04 10.79 3.07
CA PHE A 68 -3.31 10.28 2.55
C PHE A 68 -4.45 10.42 3.58
N LEU A 69 -4.24 10.01 4.83
CA LEU A 69 -5.23 10.14 5.89
C LEU A 69 -5.65 11.59 6.13
N LYS A 70 -4.68 12.52 6.14
CA LYS A 70 -4.93 13.97 6.27
C LYS A 70 -5.71 14.53 5.07
N ASN A 71 -5.40 14.08 3.86
CA ASN A 71 -6.10 14.52 2.65
C ASN A 71 -7.52 13.96 2.57
N SER A 72 -7.76 12.72 3.01
CA SER A 72 -9.11 12.15 3.09
C SER A 72 -9.99 12.89 4.11
N SER A 73 -9.40 13.35 5.24
CA SER A 73 -10.15 14.13 6.24
C SER A 73 -10.47 15.56 5.82
N LYS A 74 -9.77 16.15 4.84
CA LYS A 74 -10.04 17.51 4.33
C LYS A 74 -11.13 17.59 3.27
N LYS A 75 -11.66 16.45 2.82
CA LYS A 75 -12.66 16.39 1.74
C LYS A 75 -14.11 16.28 2.23
N SER A 76 -14.36 16.49 3.54
CA SER A 76 -15.68 16.44 4.16
C SER A 76 -16.16 17.79 4.65
#